data_AF-D7KQY6-F1
#
_entry.id   AF-D7KQY6-F1
#
_cell.length_a   1.000
_cell.length_b   1.000
_cell.length_c   1.000
_cell.angle_alpha   90.00
_cell.angle_beta   90.00
_cell.angle_gamma   90.00
#
_symmetry.space_group_name_H-M   'P 1'
#
loop_
_entity.id
_entity.type
_entity.pdbx_description
1 polymer ?
#
loop_
_entity_poly.entity_id
_entity_poly.type
_entity_poly.pdbx_seq_one_letter_code
_entity_poly.pdbx_strand_id
1 'polypeptide(L)'
;MNTIPNVLLTDIVRRVGKHGFRELGNVTANYVEGLRLAVQTGPSQRALDLIASATDEVMYAHFALGSFLICCGAFDQGMEVFFAFFRSVSTIEEAVGVAEMVIHQIADMGILPSGLYDNTLRFGGLPHCVLNNFSLLHLCPKCFAFHYARRIQAMC
;
A
#
# COMPACT_ATOMS: atom_id res chain seq x y z
N MET A 1 -6.18 -5.96 -21.37
CA MET A 1 -7.49 -6.07 -20.69
C MET A 1 -7.22 -6.13 -19.21
N ASN A 2 -7.54 -5.09 -18.45
CA ASN A 2 -7.32 -5.04 -17.00
C ASN A 2 -8.42 -5.84 -16.31
N THR A 3 -8.10 -7.06 -15.90
CA THR A 3 -8.97 -7.88 -15.05
C THR A 3 -8.74 -7.48 -13.61
N ILE A 4 -9.81 -7.05 -12.93
CA ILE A 4 -9.80 -6.82 -11.48
C ILE A 4 -9.39 -8.14 -10.80
N PRO A 5 -8.46 -8.15 -9.82
CA PRO A 5 -8.07 -9.36 -9.11
C PRO A 5 -9.29 -10.08 -8.52
N ASN A 6 -9.33 -11.41 -8.65
CA ASN A 6 -10.52 -12.22 -8.36
C ASN A 6 -11.01 -12.07 -6.89
N VAL A 7 -10.08 -11.83 -5.97
CA VAL A 7 -10.38 -11.56 -4.55
C VAL A 7 -11.13 -10.23 -4.37
N LEU A 8 -10.75 -9.19 -5.13
CA LEU A 8 -11.42 -7.89 -5.13
C LEU A 8 -12.77 -7.97 -5.82
N LEU A 9 -12.88 -8.71 -6.92
CA LEU A 9 -14.15 -9.01 -7.59
C LEU A 9 -15.13 -9.69 -6.62
N THR A 10 -14.66 -10.69 -5.88
CA THR A 10 -15.50 -11.43 -4.94
C THR A 10 -16.00 -10.54 -3.81
N ASP A 11 -15.16 -9.67 -3.25
CA ASP A 11 -15.58 -8.76 -2.17
C ASP A 11 -16.49 -7.63 -2.69
N ILE A 12 -16.26 -7.13 -3.91
CA ILE A 12 -17.16 -6.19 -4.60
C ILE A 12 -18.54 -6.82 -4.80
N VAL A 13 -18.61 -8.03 -5.38
CA VAL A 13 -19.87 -8.74 -5.63
C VAL A 13 -20.61 -9.01 -4.32
N ARG A 14 -19.90 -9.45 -3.28
CA ARG A 14 -20.49 -9.70 -1.96
C ARG A 14 -21.09 -8.45 -1.32
N ARG A 15 -20.41 -7.29 -1.40
CA ARG A 15 -20.88 -6.02 -0.83
C ARG A 15 -22.03 -5.41 -1.63
N VAL A 16 -21.95 -5.49 -2.97
CA VAL A 16 -23.04 -5.04 -3.87
C VAL A 16 -24.32 -5.83 -3.60
N GLY A 17 -24.23 -7.16 -3.40
CA GLY A 17 -25.37 -8.00 -3.07
C GLY A 17 -26.04 -7.66 -1.73
N LYS A 18 -25.32 -7.05 -0.79
CA LYS A 18 -25.83 -6.70 0.54
C LYS A 18 -26.35 -5.25 0.66
N HIS A 19 -25.77 -4.30 -0.09
CA HIS A 19 -25.99 -2.86 0.12
C HIS A 19 -26.46 -2.08 -1.13
N GLY A 20 -26.44 -2.67 -2.33
CA GLY A 20 -26.83 -1.99 -3.57
C GLY A 20 -25.82 -0.93 -4.06
N PHE A 21 -25.99 -0.47 -5.32
CA PHE A 21 -25.02 0.41 -6.00
C PHE A 21 -25.03 1.87 -5.52
N ARG A 22 -26.05 2.31 -4.79
CA ARG A 22 -26.37 3.73 -4.59
C ARG A 22 -25.68 4.40 -3.40
N GLU A 23 -25.14 3.61 -2.46
CA GLU A 23 -24.35 4.11 -1.32
C GLU A 23 -22.84 3.93 -1.50
N LEU A 24 -22.40 3.48 -2.68
CA LEU A 24 -21.01 3.16 -2.98
C LEU A 24 -20.23 4.41 -3.43
N GLY A 25 -20.00 5.33 -2.49
CA GLY A 25 -18.63 5.83 -2.30
C GLY A 25 -17.79 4.64 -1.83
N ASN A 26 -17.50 3.71 -2.73
CA ASN A 26 -17.02 2.38 -2.36
C ASN A 26 -15.59 2.53 -1.84
N VAL A 27 -15.43 2.34 -0.54
CA VAL A 27 -14.15 2.40 0.18
C VAL A 27 -13.11 1.49 -0.49
N THR A 28 -13.53 0.32 -0.99
CA THR A 28 -12.70 -0.56 -1.81
C THR A 28 -12.37 0.03 -3.18
N ALA A 29 -13.30 0.72 -3.83
CA ALA A 29 -13.02 1.39 -5.11
C ALA A 29 -12.08 2.60 -4.92
N ASN A 30 -12.22 3.38 -3.85
CA ASN A 30 -11.30 4.45 -3.51
C ASN A 30 -9.89 3.89 -3.30
N TYR A 31 -9.77 2.79 -2.56
CA TYR A 31 -8.50 2.08 -2.42
C TYR A 31 -7.93 1.64 -3.79
N VAL A 32 -8.71 0.95 -4.60
CA VAL A 32 -8.25 0.41 -5.90
C VAL A 32 -7.85 1.54 -6.87
N GLU A 33 -8.67 2.59 -6.98
CA GLU A 33 -8.39 3.72 -7.86
C GLU A 33 -7.22 4.57 -7.35
N GLY A 34 -7.15 4.79 -6.03
CA GLY A 34 -6.01 5.45 -5.40
C GLY A 34 -4.71 4.70 -5.64
N LEU A 35 -4.72 3.37 -5.46
CA LEU A 35 -3.59 2.50 -5.75
C LEU A 35 -3.19 2.58 -7.22
N ARG A 36 -4.16 2.46 -8.14
CA ARG A 36 -3.91 2.57 -9.59
C ARG A 36 -3.26 3.91 -9.96
N LEU A 37 -3.80 5.02 -9.43
CA LEU A 37 -3.23 6.35 -9.68
C LEU A 37 -1.80 6.45 -9.15
N ALA A 38 -1.55 5.98 -7.93
CA ALA A 38 -0.22 6.03 -7.33
C ALA A 38 0.82 5.27 -8.16
N VAL A 39 0.48 4.11 -8.73
CA VAL A 39 1.44 3.27 -9.49
C VAL A 39 1.54 3.61 -10.97
N GLN A 40 0.54 4.28 -11.55
CA GLN A 40 0.55 4.66 -12.97
C GLN A 40 0.93 6.11 -13.23
N THR A 41 0.75 6.99 -12.23
CA THR A 41 1.03 8.43 -12.38
C THR A 41 2.15 8.93 -11.46
N GLY A 42 2.50 8.16 -10.42
CA GLY A 42 3.51 8.55 -9.45
C GLY A 42 2.95 9.45 -8.35
N PRO A 43 3.78 10.32 -7.75
CA PRO A 43 3.40 11.20 -6.65
C PRO A 43 2.15 12.04 -6.94
N SER A 44 1.08 11.81 -6.18
CA SER A 44 -0.22 12.45 -6.41
C SER A 44 -1.00 12.58 -5.10
N GLN A 45 -1.31 13.82 -4.71
CA GLN A 45 -2.13 14.08 -3.52
C GLN A 45 -3.50 13.39 -3.64
N ARG A 46 -4.12 13.45 -4.82
CA ARG A 46 -5.40 12.79 -5.09
C ARG A 46 -5.33 11.27 -4.88
N ALA A 47 -4.23 10.64 -5.29
CA ALA A 47 -4.05 9.21 -5.08
C ALA A 47 -3.96 8.89 -3.58
N LEU A 48 -3.19 9.68 -2.83
CA LEU A 48 -3.06 9.54 -1.38
C LEU A 48 -4.39 9.78 -0.65
N ASP A 49 -5.16 10.80 -1.03
CA ASP A 49 -6.46 11.11 -0.42
C ASP A 49 -7.47 9.96 -0.62
N LEU A 50 -7.47 9.35 -1.81
CA LEU A 50 -8.31 8.19 -2.10
C LEU A 50 -7.92 6.97 -1.26
N ILE A 51 -6.63 6.67 -1.16
CA ILE A 51 -6.15 5.57 -0.30
C ILE A 51 -6.46 5.86 1.18
N ALA A 52 -6.21 7.11 1.63
CA ALA A 52 -6.47 7.54 3.00
C ALA A 52 -7.94 7.44 3.39
N SER A 53 -8.86 7.76 2.47
CA SER A 53 -10.30 7.59 2.72
C SER A 53 -10.72 6.14 2.99
N ALA A 54 -9.85 5.17 2.70
CA ALA A 54 -10.13 3.75 2.80
C ALA A 54 -9.42 3.04 3.97
N THR A 55 -8.58 3.73 4.72
CA THR A 55 -7.73 3.09 5.75
C THR A 55 -8.54 2.42 6.85
N ASP A 56 -9.62 3.06 7.31
CA ASP A 56 -10.42 2.56 8.44
C ASP A 56 -11.12 1.22 8.15
N GLU A 57 -11.40 0.92 6.88
CA GLU A 57 -12.14 -0.29 6.49
C GLU A 57 -11.30 -1.30 5.69
N VAL A 58 -10.18 -0.86 5.10
CA VAL A 58 -9.34 -1.66 4.20
C VAL A 58 -7.91 -1.68 4.74
N MET A 59 -7.53 -2.78 5.37
CA MET A 59 -6.17 -2.96 5.92
C MET A 59 -5.07 -2.81 4.86
N TYR A 60 -5.35 -3.21 3.61
CA TYR A 60 -4.45 -2.99 2.47
C TYR A 60 -4.21 -1.49 2.19
N ALA A 61 -5.22 -0.64 2.41
CA ALA A 61 -5.11 0.80 2.24
C ALA A 61 -4.21 1.43 3.31
N HIS A 62 -4.25 0.96 4.55
CA HIS A 62 -3.32 1.39 5.61
C HIS A 62 -1.87 1.15 5.21
N PHE A 63 -1.55 -0.07 4.79
CA PHE A 63 -0.20 -0.41 4.32
C PHE A 63 0.21 0.39 3.09
N ALA A 64 -0.68 0.50 2.09
CA ALA A 64 -0.40 1.23 0.86
C ALA A 64 -0.14 2.71 1.13
N LEU A 65 -0.97 3.35 1.98
CA LEU A 65 -0.82 4.76 2.31
C LEU A 65 0.54 5.04 2.96
N GLY A 66 0.92 4.26 3.98
CA GLY A 66 2.21 4.41 4.64
C GLY A 66 3.38 4.26 3.66
N SER A 67 3.28 3.29 2.75
CA SER A 67 4.30 3.06 1.73
C SER A 67 4.41 4.22 0.74
N PHE A 68 3.29 4.70 0.18
CA PHE A 68 3.30 5.79 -0.79
C PHE A 68 3.64 7.15 -0.18
N LEU A 69 3.33 7.39 1.09
CA LEU A 69 3.82 8.57 1.81
C LEU A 69 5.35 8.58 1.88
N ILE A 70 5.97 7.43 2.20
CA ILE A 70 7.44 7.29 2.19
C ILE A 70 7.99 7.47 0.77
N CYS A 71 7.38 6.85 -0.25
CA CYS A 71 7.80 7.03 -1.64
C CYS A 71 7.66 8.49 -2.14
N CYS A 72 6.68 9.24 -1.62
CA CYS A 72 6.53 10.68 -1.88
C CYS A 72 7.50 11.55 -1.05
N GLY A 73 8.27 10.97 -0.15
CA GLY A 73 9.24 11.67 0.70
C GLY A 73 8.67 12.20 2.02
N ALA A 74 7.39 11.94 2.32
CA ALA A 74 6.75 12.25 3.60
C ALA A 74 7.05 11.13 4.63
N PHE A 75 8.34 10.94 4.93
CA PHE A 75 8.81 9.82 5.74
C PHE A 75 8.14 9.72 7.12
N ASP A 76 8.10 10.81 7.87
CA ASP A 76 7.55 10.81 9.23
C ASP A 76 6.05 10.47 9.25
N GLN A 77 5.27 11.07 8.34
CA GLN A 77 3.84 10.75 8.17
C GLN A 77 3.63 9.30 7.75
N GLY A 78 4.44 8.80 6.81
CA GLY A 78 4.38 7.40 6.39
C GLY A 78 4.68 6.45 7.55
N MET A 79 5.65 6.78 8.41
CA MET A 79 5.97 6.01 9.60
C MET A 79 4.87 6.06 10.66
N GLU A 80 4.20 7.20 10.86
CA GLU A 80 3.03 7.31 11.74
C GLU A 80 1.91 6.35 11.30
N VAL A 81 1.62 6.31 9.99
CA VAL A 81 0.66 5.37 9.40
C VAL A 81 1.11 3.92 9.60
N PHE A 82 2.40 3.61 9.39
CA PHE A 82 2.93 2.27 9.65
C PHE A 82 2.80 1.86 11.12
N PHE A 83 3.07 2.75 12.08
CA PHE A 83 2.88 2.44 13.50
C PHE A 83 1.42 2.19 13.84
N ALA A 84 0.47 2.91 13.22
CA ALA A 84 -0.95 2.60 13.35
C ALA A 84 -1.29 1.23 12.77
N PHE A 85 -0.78 0.91 11.57
CA PHE A 85 -0.92 -0.40 10.94
C PHE A 85 -0.36 -1.54 11.81
N PHE A 86 0.84 -1.39 12.38
CA PHE A 86 1.43 -2.39 13.26
C PHE A 86 0.67 -2.61 14.57
N ARG A 87 -0.08 -1.61 15.04
CA ARG A 87 -0.99 -1.77 16.19
C ARG A 87 -2.29 -2.51 15.81
N SER A 88 -2.64 -2.55 14.53
CA SER A 88 -3.85 -3.20 14.02
C SER A 88 -3.67 -4.68 13.69
N VAL A 89 -2.45 -5.12 13.42
CA VAL A 89 -2.09 -6.52 13.15
C VAL A 89 -1.58 -7.21 14.40
N SER A 90 -1.83 -8.51 14.53
CA SER A 90 -1.44 -9.29 15.71
C SER A 90 -0.03 -9.84 15.60
N THR A 91 0.45 -10.11 14.37
CA THR A 91 1.78 -10.68 14.13
C THR A 91 2.48 -10.07 12.92
N ILE A 92 3.79 -10.28 12.82
CA ILE A 92 4.59 -9.84 11.67
C ILE A 92 4.25 -10.64 10.41
N GLU A 93 3.86 -11.91 10.54
CA GLU A 93 3.40 -12.75 9.44
C GLU A 93 2.14 -12.17 8.80
N GLU A 94 1.20 -11.69 9.62
CA GLU A 94 0.00 -11.00 9.14
C GLU A 94 0.37 -9.73 8.38
N ALA A 95 1.29 -8.93 8.94
CA ALA A 95 1.78 -7.73 8.29
C ALA A 95 2.41 -8.02 6.91
N VAL A 96 3.24 -9.06 6.82
CA VAL A 96 3.84 -9.54 5.57
C VAL A 96 2.76 -10.01 4.61
N GLY A 97 1.74 -10.73 5.08
CA GLY A 97 0.62 -11.19 4.25
C GLY A 97 -0.15 -10.02 3.61
N VAL A 98 -0.41 -8.96 4.37
CA VAL A 98 -1.03 -7.72 3.86
C VAL A 98 -0.13 -7.07 2.82
N ALA A 99 1.16 -6.92 3.13
CA ALA A 99 2.11 -6.26 2.25
C ALA A 99 2.28 -7.01 0.92
N GLU A 100 2.48 -8.32 0.95
CA GLU A 100 2.54 -9.13 -0.26
C GLU A 100 1.25 -9.04 -1.07
N MET A 101 0.07 -9.02 -0.43
CA MET A 101 -1.20 -8.84 -1.16
C MET A 101 -1.23 -7.51 -1.92
N VAL A 102 -0.76 -6.42 -1.32
CA VAL A 102 -0.67 -5.13 -2.02
C VAL A 102 0.33 -5.17 -3.16
N ILE A 103 1.49 -5.82 -2.97
CA ILE A 103 2.47 -5.99 -4.05
C ILE A 103 1.89 -6.76 -5.24
N HIS A 104 1.14 -7.84 -4.99
CA HIS A 104 0.44 -8.58 -6.05
C HIS A 104 -0.59 -7.70 -6.75
N GLN A 105 -1.38 -6.93 -6.00
CA GLN A 105 -2.34 -5.99 -6.59
C GLN A 105 -1.67 -4.94 -7.47
N ILE A 106 -0.51 -4.42 -7.08
CA ILE A 106 0.28 -3.48 -7.89
C ILE A 106 0.75 -4.17 -9.18
N ALA A 107 1.30 -5.38 -9.08
CA ALA A 107 1.75 -6.15 -10.25
C ALA A 107 0.61 -6.43 -11.23
N ASP A 108 -0.61 -6.64 -10.73
CA ASP A 108 -1.81 -6.88 -11.52
C ASP A 108 -2.38 -5.60 -12.19
N MET A 109 -1.88 -4.40 -11.87
CA MET A 109 -2.35 -3.14 -12.49
C MET A 109 -1.91 -2.96 -13.96
N GLY A 110 -1.12 -3.89 -14.49
CA GLY A 110 -0.68 -3.92 -15.88
C GLY A 110 0.74 -3.40 -16.06
N ILE A 111 1.00 -2.74 -17.20
CA ILE A 111 2.33 -2.17 -17.48
C ILE A 111 2.51 -0.92 -16.61
N LEU A 112 3.48 -0.99 -15.71
CA LEU A 112 3.82 0.11 -14.81
C LEU A 112 4.95 0.96 -15.43
N PRO A 113 4.85 2.30 -15.43
CA PRO A 113 5.99 3.15 -15.71
C PRO A 113 7.07 2.90 -14.65
N SER A 114 8.35 3.04 -15.03
CA SER A 114 9.48 2.89 -14.11
C SER A 114 10.07 4.24 -13.70
N GLY A 115 10.53 4.34 -12.46
CA GLY A 115 11.23 5.52 -11.92
C GLY A 115 10.31 6.66 -11.48
N LEU A 116 9.00 6.42 -11.31
CA LEU A 116 8.02 7.41 -10.88
C LEU A 116 8.38 8.04 -9.52
N TYR A 117 9.03 7.28 -8.65
CA TYR A 117 9.37 7.70 -7.29
C TYR A 117 10.89 7.90 -7.05
N ASP A 118 11.73 7.79 -8.08
CA ASP A 118 13.20 7.84 -7.92
C ASP A 118 13.70 9.16 -7.31
N ASN A 119 13.04 10.26 -7.66
CA ASN A 119 13.43 11.59 -7.21
C ASN A 119 12.71 12.01 -5.92
N THR A 120 11.65 11.32 -5.52
CA THR A 120 10.82 11.69 -4.36
C THR A 120 11.02 10.79 -3.16
N LEU A 121 11.44 9.53 -3.35
CA LEU A 121 11.66 8.65 -2.22
C LEU A 121 12.72 9.25 -1.30
N ARG A 122 12.33 9.47 -0.05
CA ARG A 122 13.21 9.95 1.01
C ARG A 122 13.02 9.04 2.20
N PHE A 123 14.11 8.39 2.59
CA PHE A 123 14.18 7.66 3.83
C PHE A 123 15.16 8.40 4.74
N GLY A 124 14.79 8.65 6.00
CA GLY A 124 15.60 9.41 6.97
C GLY A 124 16.87 8.68 7.44
N GLY A 125 17.57 7.98 6.54
CA GLY A 125 18.75 7.15 6.80
C GLY A 125 18.48 5.65 6.70
N LEU A 126 19.46 4.89 6.20
CA LEU A 126 19.41 3.43 6.10
C LEU A 126 19.14 2.79 7.48
N PRO A 127 18.06 2.02 7.66
CA PRO A 127 17.78 1.40 8.94
C PRO A 127 18.78 0.27 9.23
N HIS A 128 19.50 0.40 10.35
CA HIS A 128 20.61 -0.49 10.72
C HIS A 128 20.23 -1.98 10.81
N CYS A 129 18.99 -2.31 11.18
CA CYS A 129 18.60 -3.72 11.33
C CYS A 129 18.42 -4.45 9.99
N VAL A 130 18.19 -3.75 8.86
CA VAL A 130 18.10 -4.39 7.53
C VAL A 130 19.43 -5.04 7.14
N LEU A 131 20.56 -4.49 7.58
CA LEU A 131 21.88 -5.03 7.27
C LEU A 131 22.21 -6.29 8.08
N ASN A 132 21.49 -6.55 9.18
CA ASN A 132 21.79 -7.63 10.13
C ASN A 132 20.73 -8.75 10.16
N ASN A 133 19.52 -8.52 9.66
CA ASN A 133 18.42 -9.50 9.65
C ASN A 133 18.05 -9.89 8.22
N PHE A 134 18.23 -11.17 7.89
CA PHE A 134 17.94 -11.71 6.55
C PHE A 134 16.48 -12.17 6.37
N SER A 135 15.69 -12.26 7.45
CA SER A 135 14.29 -12.73 7.40
C SER A 135 13.31 -11.57 7.57
N LEU A 136 12.31 -11.49 6.69
CA LEU A 136 11.21 -10.52 6.77
C LEU A 136 10.43 -10.62 8.09
N LEU A 137 10.37 -11.81 8.69
CA LEU A 137 9.68 -12.08 9.96
C LEU A 137 10.43 -11.53 11.18
N HIS A 138 11.63 -10.99 11.01
CA HIS A 138 12.44 -10.42 12.10
C HIS A 138 12.78 -8.95 11.86
N LEU A 139 12.08 -8.29 10.93
CA LEU A 139 12.26 -6.87 10.69
C LEU A 139 11.55 -6.04 11.75
N CYS A 140 12.22 -5.00 12.24
CA CYS A 140 11.52 -3.96 13.00
C CYS A 140 10.62 -3.14 12.05
N PRO A 141 9.62 -2.40 12.56
CA PRO A 141 8.70 -1.61 11.76
C PRO A 141 9.36 -0.70 10.72
N LYS A 142 10.46 -0.02 11.09
CA LYS A 142 11.21 0.85 10.18
C LYS A 142 11.88 0.07 9.05
N CYS A 143 12.40 -1.13 9.33
CA CYS A 143 13.02 -1.99 8.32
C CYS A 143 11.99 -2.59 7.37
N PHE A 144 10.83 -2.97 7.90
CA PHE A 144 9.69 -3.43 7.11
C PHE A 144 9.22 -2.34 6.14
N ALA A 145 9.00 -1.11 6.65
CA ALA A 145 8.60 0.03 5.83
C ALA A 145 9.65 0.35 4.76
N PHE A 146 10.94 0.34 5.10
CA PHE A 146 12.03 0.51 4.14
C PHE A 146 12.00 -0.53 3.02
N HIS A 147 11.91 -1.81 3.39
CA HIS A 147 11.93 -2.92 2.46
C HIS A 147 10.79 -2.79 1.43
N TYR A 148 9.56 -2.56 1.90
CA TYR A 148 8.41 -2.47 1.01
C TYR A 148 8.34 -1.17 0.21
N ALA A 149 8.74 -0.02 0.78
CA ALA A 149 8.83 1.23 0.01
C ALA A 149 9.85 1.10 -1.14
N ARG A 150 11.00 0.47 -0.90
CA ARG A 150 12.00 0.18 -1.94
C ARG A 150 11.50 -0.80 -2.99
N ARG A 151 10.74 -1.82 -2.59
CA ARG A 151 10.14 -2.77 -3.53
C ARG A 151 9.08 -2.10 -4.41
N ILE A 152 8.23 -1.24 -3.84
CA ILE A 152 7.23 -0.46 -4.60
C ILE A 152 7.92 0.51 -5.56
N GLN A 153 8.94 1.26 -5.11
CA GLN A 153 9.74 2.12 -6.00
C GLN A 153 10.37 1.33 -7.16
N ALA A 154 10.88 0.13 -6.90
CA ALA A 154 11.47 -0.68 -7.98
C ALA A 154 10.45 -1.17 -9.01
N MET A 155 9.17 -1.20 -8.65
CA MET A 155 8.06 -1.57 -9.54
C MET A 155 7.47 -0.38 -10.30
N CYS A 156 7.62 0.84 -9.78
CA CYS A 156 6.94 2.06 -10.23
C CYS A 156 7.91 3.24 -10.29
#